data_AF-A0AB38DJP1-F1
#
_entry.id   AF-A0AB38DJP1-F1
#
_cell.length_a   1.000
_cell.length_b   1.000
_cell.length_c   1.000
_cell.angle_alpha   90.00
_cell.angle_beta   90.00
_cell.angle_gamma   90.00
#
_symmetry.space_group_name_H-M   'P 1'
#
loop_
_entity.id
_entity.type
_entity.pdbx_description
1 polymer ?
#
loop_
_entity_poly.entity_id
_entity_poly.type
_entity_poly.pdbx_seq_one_letter_code
_entity_poly.pdbx_strand_id
1 'polypeptide(L)' 'MAGKEIDKQRANAALAVIRQHPGMALFLAAPVLAVLGAVWWLAGLGWALVLAVVIVLAGGAAIVMRRG' A
#
# COMPACT_ATOMS: atom_id res chain seq x y z
N MET A 1 -15.41 -25.60 -0.54
CA MET A 1 -14.85 -24.35 -1.12
C MET A 1 -14.21 -23.52 0.00
N ALA A 2 -13.02 -23.90 0.49
CA ALA A 2 -12.26 -23.12 1.47
C ALA A 2 -11.30 -22.20 0.70
N GLY A 3 -11.75 -20.99 0.36
CA GLY A 3 -11.05 -20.19 -0.65
C GLY A 3 -11.34 -18.70 -0.61
N LYS A 4 -11.38 -18.08 0.58
CA LYS A 4 -11.54 -16.61 0.71
C LYS A 4 -10.68 -15.95 1.78
N GLU A 5 -9.93 -16.71 2.57
CA GLU A 5 -9.02 -16.12 3.55
C GLU A 5 -7.64 -15.90 2.94
N ILE A 6 -6.99 -14.79 3.31
CA ILE A 6 -5.60 -14.55 2.96
C ILE A 6 -4.78 -15.68 3.59
N ASP A 7 -4.14 -16.48 2.74
CA ASP A 7 -3.24 -17.54 3.19
C ASP A 7 -2.15 -16.91 4.06
N LYS A 8 -2.18 -17.24 5.36
CA LYS A 8 -1.23 -16.73 6.37
C LYS A 8 0.20 -17.02 5.95
N GLN A 9 0.46 -18.14 5.28
CA GLN A 9 1.79 -18.48 4.79
C GLN A 9 2.26 -17.50 3.71
N ARG A 10 1.38 -17.13 2.77
CA ARG A 10 1.71 -16.13 1.74
C ARG A 10 1.92 -14.74 2.33
N ALA A 11 1.11 -14.35 3.31
CA ALA A 11 1.28 -13.07 4.01
C ALA A 11 2.63 -13.00 4.74
N ASN A 12 3.00 -14.08 5.44
CA ASN A 12 4.28 -14.16 6.15
C ASN A 12 5.47 -14.16 5.19
N ALA A 13 5.36 -14.84 4.05
CA ALA A 13 6.40 -14.83 3.02
C ALA A 13 6.60 -13.43 2.42
N ALA A 14 5.52 -12.72 2.11
CA ALA A 14 5.60 -11.34 1.61
C ALA A 14 6.25 -10.41 2.66
N LEU A 15 5.89 -10.56 3.93
CA LEU A 15 6.51 -9.80 5.02
C LEU A 15 8.00 -10.11 5.17
N ALA A 16 8.39 -11.37 5.02
CA ALA A 16 9.80 -11.78 5.06
C ALA A 16 10.61 -11.11 3.92
N VAL A 17 10.05 -11.06 2.71
CA VAL A 17 10.69 -10.37 1.56
C VAL A 17 10.87 -8.87 1.85
N ILE A 18 9.84 -8.20 2.38
CA ILE A 18 9.93 -6.77 2.72
C ILE A 18 11.03 -6.54 3.78
N ARG A 19 11.10 -7.41 4.80
CA ARG A 19 12.12 -7.32 5.85
C ARG A 19 13.53 -7.60 5.32
N GLN A 20 13.68 -8.51 4.37
CA GLN A 20 14.97 -8.87 3.79
C GLN A 20 15.46 -7.84 2.76
N HIS A 21 14.54 -7.18 2.06
CA HIS A 21 14.84 -6.21 1.01
C HIS A 21 14.10 -4.87 1.23
N PRO A 22 14.43 -4.14 2.31
CA PRO A 22 13.73 -2.90 2.66
C PRO A 22 13.86 -1.82 1.57
N GLY A 23 15.01 -1.77 0.88
CA GLY A 23 15.23 -0.82 -0.22
C GLY A 23 14.29 -1.06 -1.40
N MET A 24 13.98 -2.32 -1.73
CA MET A 24 13.06 -2.64 -2.83
C MET A 24 11.62 -2.28 -2.46
N ALA A 25 11.22 -2.53 -1.22
CA ALA A 25 9.91 -2.11 -0.71
C ALA A 25 9.76 -0.58 -0.73
N LEU A 26 10.80 0.15 -0.30
CA LEU A 26 10.81 1.61 -0.37
C LEU A 26 10.79 2.13 -1.79
N PHE A 27 11.56 1.51 -2.71
CA PHE A 27 11.55 1.88 -4.12
C PHE A 27 10.16 1.71 -4.74
N LEU A 28 9.46 0.61 -4.43
CA LEU A 28 8.09 0.39 -4.88
C LEU A 28 7.12 1.43 -4.29
N ALA A 29 7.31 1.82 -3.02
CA ALA A 29 6.49 2.84 -2.37
C ALA A 29 6.85 4.27 -2.80
N ALA A 30 8.02 4.49 -3.41
CA ALA A 30 8.58 5.81 -3.68
C ALA A 30 7.66 6.73 -4.50
N PRO A 31 6.97 6.27 -5.57
CA PRO A 31 6.06 7.12 -6.32
C PRO A 31 4.91 7.66 -5.46
N VAL A 32 4.37 6.82 -4.57
CA VAL A 32 3.28 7.19 -3.65
C VAL A 32 3.78 8.22 -2.64
N LEU A 33 4.95 7.98 -2.06
CA LEU A 33 5.58 8.90 -1.11
C LEU A 33 5.91 10.25 -1.75
N ALA A 34 6.37 10.26 -3.00
CA ALA A 34 6.65 11.48 -3.75
C ALA A 34 5.38 12.32 -3.96
N VAL A 35 4.27 11.70 -4.36
CA VAL A 35 2.98 12.39 -4.51
C VAL A 35 2.47 12.93 -3.17
N LEU A 36 2.56 12.14 -2.10
CA LEU A 36 2.15 12.60 -0.76
C LEU A 36 3.01 13.78 -0.28
N GLY A 37 4.32 13.73 -0.49
CA GLY A 37 5.23 14.84 -0.18
C GLY A 37 4.91 16.10 -0.98
N ALA A 38 4.61 15.95 -2.27
CA ALA A 38 4.20 17.07 -3.11
C ALA A 38 2.88 17.71 -2.64
N VAL A 39 1.87 16.89 -2.31
CA VAL A 39 0.59 17.39 -1.80
C VAL A 39 0.75 18.02 -0.43
N TRP A 40 1.57 17.43 0.44
CA TRP A 40 1.87 18.02 1.74
C TRP A 40 2.51 19.40 1.59
N TRP A 41 3.47 19.57 0.68
CA TRP A 41 4.11 20.85 0.41
C TRP A 41 3.15 21.91 -0.16
N LEU A 42 2.26 21.51 -1.07
CA LEU A 42 1.41 22.45 -1.81
C LEU A 42 0.07 22.76 -1.13
N ALA A 43 -0.53 21.77 -0.48
CA ALA A 43 -1.89 21.85 0.10
C ALA A 43 -1.90 21.65 1.62
N GLY A 44 -0.78 21.30 2.24
CA GLY A 44 -0.67 21.07 3.67
C GLY A 44 -1.01 19.64 4.10
N LEU A 45 -0.80 19.37 5.40
CA LEU A 45 -0.85 18.02 5.94
C LEU A 45 -2.26 17.39 5.88
N GLY A 46 -3.30 18.20 6.06
CA GLY A 46 -4.69 17.72 6.03
C GLY A 46 -5.04 17.04 4.71
N TRP A 47 -4.71 17.67 3.58
CA TRP A 47 -4.95 17.10 2.25
C TRP A 47 -4.06 15.90 1.94
N ALA A 48 -2.81 15.91 2.40
CA ALA A 48 -1.92 14.75 2.27
C ALA A 48 -2.47 13.51 3.00
N LEU A 49 -3.02 13.68 4.21
CA LEU A 49 -3.64 12.60 4.96
C LEU A 49 -4.91 12.07 4.29
N VAL A 50 -5.78 12.97 3.80
CA VAL A 50 -6.96 12.56 3.03
C VAL A 50 -6.55 11.73 1.82
N LEU A 51 -5.54 12.18 1.07
CA LEU A 51 -5.03 11.45 -0.09
C LEU A 51 -4.46 10.09 0.30
N ALA A 52 -3.70 10.01 1.40
CA ALA A 52 -3.17 8.73 1.90
C ALA A 52 -4.29 7.73 2.20
N VAL A 53 -5.37 8.17 2.85
CA VAL A 53 -6.56 7.34 3.11
C VAL A 53 -7.20 6.87 1.80
N VAL A 54 -7.39 7.76 0.83
CA VAL A 54 -7.94 7.41 -0.49
C VAL A 54 -7.09 6.35 -1.19
N ILE A 55 -5.76 6.50 -1.17
CA ILE A 55 -4.83 5.54 -1.79
C ILE A 55 -4.95 4.16 -1.14
N VAL A 56 -5.01 4.09 0.20
CA VAL A 56 -5.16 2.82 0.93
C VAL A 56 -6.50 2.16 0.61
N LEU A 57 -7.60 2.91 0.63
CA LEU A 57 -8.93 2.39 0.35
C LEU A 57 -9.07 1.93 -1.11
N ALA A 58 -8.61 2.73 -2.06
CA ALA A 58 -8.64 2.40 -3.48
C ALA A 58 -7.76 1.18 -3.80
N GLY A 59 -6.55 1.13 -3.24
CA GLY A 59 -5.65 -0.02 -3.40
C GLY A 59 -6.23 -1.30 -2.80
N GLY A 60 -6.78 -1.23 -1.59
CA GLY A 60 -7.47 -2.34 -0.94
C GLY A 60 -8.69 -2.82 -1.73
N ALA A 61 -9.53 -1.90 -2.18
CA ALA A 61 -10.70 -2.20 -3.02
C ALA A 61 -10.28 -2.87 -4.34
N ALA A 62 -9.26 -2.34 -5.02
CA ALA A 62 -8.75 -2.94 -6.26
C ALA A 62 -8.25 -4.38 -6.06
N ILE A 63 -7.61 -4.67 -4.92
CA ILE A 63 -7.19 -6.04 -4.58
C ILE A 63 -8.41 -6.93 -4.35
N VAL A 64 -9.41 -6.48 -3.59
CA VAL A 64 -10.63 -7.27 -3.30
C VAL A 64 -11.43 -7.52 -4.57
N MET A 65 -11.61 -6.51 -5.41
CA MET A 65 -12.35 -6.61 -6.67
C MET A 65 -11.69 -7.57 -7.66
N ARG A 66 -10.36 -7.68 -7.67
CA ARG A 66 -9.62 -8.64 -8.51
C ARG A 66 -9.68 -10.09 -7.99
N ARG A 67 -10.28 -10.33 -6.83
CA ARG A 67 -10.41 -11.66 -6.20
C ARG A 67 -11.80 -12.28 -6.39
N GLY A 68 -12.77 -11.54 -6.94
CA GLY A 68 -14.10 -12.02 -7.29
C GLY A 68 -14.17 -12.46 -8.74
#